data_AF-A0A415I7C7-F1
#
_entry.id   AF-A0A415I7C7-F1
#
_cell.length_a   1.000
_cell.length_b   1.000
_cell.length_c   1.000
_cell.angle_alpha   90.00
_cell.angle_beta   90.00
_cell.angle_gamma   90.00
#
_symmetry.space_group_name_H-M   'P 1'
#
loop_
_entity.id
_entity.type
_entity.pdbx_description
1 polymer ?
#
loop_
_entity_poly.entity_id
_entity_poly.type
_entity_poly.pdbx_seq_one_letter_code
_entity_poly.pdbx_strand_id
1 'polypeptide(L)'
;MAQKTSINIKPCNVGSSGPHNRRTAEYLANIRKEKLYIRTDLMARNEAWVAPEIGDTSLTEYTNLIAAMVKEKTGRAMQTKDRERINKKTGKEHLEREDFIIAKQKQEAERAKAEKEAAIAAKKKAEAERLLIEKENKAKEQHRLSLDSEIADKEKLLKDERKAKMDSILDSVGSIVGVGKSAVVEKENARLKAENERIRKAFPDAVKNKVEERTKALVEEKRKAEAERDRALEQNRSLAAERDKVVRLLDEQKTGEQRRISQAVLTATAEKDKTIRLLQDALENSKGILNLIAHILYKASEVFRRAVNAIIHFGTEQHKSVFAPSEAADIKSVMQEYRKTTEQQKAVGEWLCGYAKSRKSFDEIKHRHTLGEVGDVAEGAYDWKIERTNSNGITR
;
A
#
# COMPACT_ATOMS: atom_id res chain seq x y z
N MET A 1 -9.71 -36.85 11.18
CA MET A 1 -8.62 -35.86 11.23
C MET A 1 -9.03 -34.73 12.18
N ALA A 2 -8.23 -34.43 13.20
CA ALA A 2 -8.55 -33.37 14.16
C ALA A 2 -8.62 -32.02 13.44
N GLN A 3 -9.79 -31.37 13.50
CA GLN A 3 -10.01 -30.04 12.94
C GLN A 3 -9.14 -29.07 13.74
N LYS A 4 -8.07 -28.53 13.13
CA LYS A 4 -7.25 -27.50 13.78
C LYS A 4 -8.13 -26.29 14.02
N THR A 5 -8.42 -26.00 15.29
CA THR A 5 -9.27 -24.89 15.73
C THR A 5 -8.58 -23.53 15.64
N SER A 6 -7.28 -23.48 15.29
CA SER A 6 -6.53 -22.25 15.10
C SER A 6 -5.44 -22.38 14.02
N ILE A 7 -5.24 -21.29 13.26
CA ILE A 7 -4.11 -21.13 12.33
C ILE A 7 -3.02 -20.37 13.07
N ASN A 8 -1.85 -21.00 13.24
CA ASN A 8 -0.70 -20.35 13.87
C ASN A 8 0.11 -19.61 12.82
N ILE A 9 -0.06 -18.29 12.74
CA ILE A 9 0.73 -17.41 11.88
C ILE A 9 1.91 -16.86 12.69
N LYS A 10 3.12 -16.89 12.12
CA LYS A 10 4.28 -16.26 12.77
C LYS A 10 4.14 -14.72 12.73
N PRO A 11 4.43 -14.00 13.82
CA PRO A 11 4.41 -12.55 13.79
C PRO A 11 5.44 -12.03 12.78
N CYS A 12 5.06 -10.99 12.04
CA CYS A 12 5.97 -10.32 11.11
C CYS A 12 6.97 -9.49 11.91
N ASN A 13 8.28 -9.66 11.68
CA ASN A 13 9.27 -8.74 12.25
C ASN A 13 9.19 -7.42 11.48
N VAL A 14 8.40 -6.47 11.99
CA VAL A 14 8.14 -5.20 11.31
C VAL A 14 9.41 -4.36 11.15
N GLY A 15 10.33 -4.45 12.11
CA GLY A 15 11.60 -3.72 12.11
C GLY A 15 12.54 -4.10 10.97
N SER A 16 12.59 -5.38 10.58
CA SER A 16 13.39 -5.80 9.42
C SER A 16 12.58 -5.89 8.12
N SER A 17 11.31 -6.29 8.20
CA SER A 17 10.54 -6.66 7.00
C SER A 17 10.10 -5.44 6.20
N GLY A 18 9.77 -4.32 6.85
CA GLY A 18 9.45 -3.07 6.16
C GLY A 18 10.63 -2.52 5.36
N PRO A 19 11.80 -2.30 5.99
CA PRO A 19 13.02 -1.87 5.30
C PRO A 19 13.49 -2.87 4.24
N HIS A 20 13.33 -4.17 4.48
CA HIS A 20 13.57 -5.21 3.50
C HIS A 20 12.69 -5.03 2.27
N ASN A 21 11.36 -5.01 2.42
CA ASN A 21 10.41 -4.94 1.31
C ASN A 21 10.60 -3.67 0.46
N ARG A 22 10.88 -2.53 1.11
CA ARG A 22 11.13 -1.25 0.42
C ARG A 22 12.56 -1.09 -0.08
N ARG A 23 13.46 -2.03 0.24
CA ARG A 23 14.89 -1.99 -0.10
C ARG A 23 15.52 -0.65 0.27
N THR A 24 15.27 -0.16 1.49
CA THR A 24 15.77 1.14 1.92
C THR A 24 17.30 1.19 1.89
N ALA A 25 17.87 2.37 1.63
CA ALA A 25 19.32 2.55 1.57
C ALA A 25 20.01 2.10 2.87
N GLU A 26 19.41 2.43 4.02
CA GLU A 26 19.89 2.01 5.34
C GLU A 26 19.88 0.48 5.52
N TYR A 27 18.85 -0.20 5.01
CA TYR A 27 18.79 -1.66 5.05
C TYR A 27 19.89 -2.25 4.18
N LEU A 28 20.04 -1.80 2.93
CA LEU A 28 21.08 -2.29 2.00
C LEU A 28 22.51 -2.10 2.52
N ALA A 29 22.77 -1.01 3.25
CA ALA A 29 24.06 -0.75 3.89
C ALA A 29 24.40 -1.76 5.01
N ASN A 30 23.38 -2.29 5.70
CA ASN A 30 23.54 -3.15 6.87
C ASN A 30 23.41 -4.66 6.57
N ILE A 31 23.11 -5.04 5.33
CA ILE A 31 22.98 -6.45 4.93
C ILE A 31 24.36 -7.10 4.80
N ARG A 32 24.49 -8.30 5.36
CA ARG A 32 25.64 -9.18 5.11
C ARG A 32 25.56 -9.74 3.69
N LYS A 33 26.26 -9.09 2.77
CA LYS A 33 26.26 -9.44 1.34
C LYS A 33 26.74 -10.87 1.08
N GLU A 34 27.49 -11.48 1.99
CA GLU A 34 27.94 -12.87 1.88
C GLU A 34 26.82 -13.89 2.13
N LYS A 35 25.71 -13.47 2.77
CA LYS A 35 24.60 -14.36 3.15
C LYS A 35 23.30 -14.11 2.39
N LEU A 36 23.16 -12.96 1.73
CA LEU A 36 21.93 -12.56 1.06
C LEU A 36 22.24 -11.97 -0.31
N TYR A 37 21.69 -12.59 -1.36
CA TYR A 37 21.84 -12.13 -2.73
C TYR A 37 20.74 -11.11 -3.09
N ILE A 38 21.14 -9.88 -3.42
CA ILE A 38 20.24 -8.80 -3.87
C ILE A 38 20.82 -8.18 -5.14
N ARG A 39 20.02 -8.15 -6.21
CA ARG A 39 20.36 -7.48 -7.48
C ARG A 39 19.92 -6.02 -7.44
N THR A 40 20.82 -5.15 -6.99
CA THR A 40 20.55 -3.71 -6.83
C THR A 40 20.25 -3.01 -8.16
N ASP A 41 20.81 -3.52 -9.26
CA ASP A 41 20.58 -3.07 -10.63
C ASP A 41 19.14 -3.28 -11.12
N LEU A 42 18.41 -4.24 -10.54
CA LEU A 42 17.02 -4.54 -10.90
C LEU A 42 16.00 -3.91 -9.94
N MET A 43 16.45 -3.22 -8.89
CA MET A 43 15.55 -2.69 -7.86
C MET A 43 14.55 -1.67 -8.39
N ALA A 44 14.91 -0.90 -9.43
CA ALA A 44 14.01 0.06 -10.07
C ALA A 44 12.78 -0.60 -10.71
N ARG A 45 12.82 -1.93 -10.93
CA ARG A 45 11.72 -2.74 -11.47
C ARG A 45 10.87 -3.41 -10.39
N ASN A 46 11.17 -3.18 -9.11
CA ASN A 46 10.36 -3.74 -8.04
C ASN A 46 8.98 -3.10 -8.03
N GLU A 47 7.94 -3.92 -8.11
CA GLU A 47 6.56 -3.49 -7.95
C GLU A 47 6.10 -3.80 -6.52
N ALA A 48 5.35 -2.87 -5.94
CA ALA A 48 4.70 -3.06 -4.65
C ALA A 48 3.19 -3.00 -4.87
N TRP A 49 2.50 -4.06 -4.47
CA TRP A 49 1.04 -4.08 -4.41
C TRP A 49 0.60 -3.97 -2.96
N VAL A 50 -0.28 -3.02 -2.68
CA VAL A 50 -0.93 -2.86 -1.38
C VAL A 50 -2.43 -2.99 -1.59
N ALA A 51 -3.07 -3.79 -0.75
CA ALA A 51 -4.52 -3.98 -0.83
C ALA A 51 -5.23 -2.63 -0.59
N PRO A 52 -6.25 -2.27 -1.39
CA PRO A 52 -6.97 -1.01 -1.24
C PRO A 52 -7.55 -0.79 0.16
N GLU A 53 -7.93 -1.86 0.86
CA GLU A 53 -8.46 -1.84 2.22
C GLU A 53 -7.40 -1.47 3.27
N ILE A 54 -6.11 -1.60 2.93
CA ILE A 54 -4.96 -1.25 3.78
C ILE A 54 -4.47 0.17 3.47
N GLY A 55 -4.61 0.65 2.23
CA GLY A 55 -4.20 1.99 1.82
C GLY A 55 -2.70 2.28 2.10
N ASP A 56 -2.37 3.51 2.50
CA ASP A 56 -0.98 3.94 2.80
C ASP A 56 -0.52 3.59 4.24
N THR A 57 -1.24 2.72 4.92
CA THR A 57 -1.00 2.39 6.33
C THR A 57 0.34 1.68 6.51
N SER A 58 1.14 2.08 7.50
CA SER A 58 2.41 1.42 7.78
C SER A 58 2.19 -0.03 8.23
N LEU A 59 3.20 -0.89 8.03
CA LEU A 59 3.12 -2.30 8.45
C LEU A 59 2.89 -2.42 9.97
N THR A 60 3.41 -1.47 10.75
CA THR A 60 3.18 -1.36 12.20
C THR A 60 1.71 -1.07 12.50
N GLU A 61 1.15 -0.04 11.87
CA GLU A 61 -0.26 0.34 12.05
C GLU A 61 -1.20 -0.77 11.59
N TYR A 62 -0.91 -1.44 10.48
CA TYR A 62 -1.68 -2.59 10.01
C TYR A 62 -1.66 -3.75 11.01
N THR A 63 -0.50 -4.02 11.63
CA THR A 63 -0.38 -5.04 12.68
C THR A 63 -1.20 -4.67 13.91
N ASN A 64 -1.25 -3.38 14.27
CA ASN A 64 -2.08 -2.88 15.37
C ASN A 64 -3.58 -2.98 15.06
N LEU A 65 -3.99 -2.73 13.81
CA LEU A 65 -5.37 -2.92 13.36
C LEU A 65 -5.80 -4.38 13.45
N ILE A 66 -4.91 -5.32 13.09
CA ILE A 66 -5.17 -6.76 13.27
C ILE A 66 -5.32 -7.08 14.76
N ALA A 67 -4.44 -6.55 15.62
CA ALA A 67 -4.52 -6.78 17.06
C ALA A 67 -5.85 -6.28 17.65
N ALA A 68 -6.31 -5.10 17.22
CA ALA A 68 -7.60 -4.53 17.62
C ALA A 68 -8.77 -5.40 17.13
N MET A 69 -8.74 -5.83 15.86
CA MET A 69 -9.77 -6.70 15.28
C MET A 69 -9.84 -8.05 15.99
N VAL A 70 -8.70 -8.65 16.35
CA VAL A 70 -8.66 -9.91 17.11
C VAL A 70 -9.30 -9.72 18.49
N LYS A 71 -8.99 -8.62 19.17
CA LYS A 71 -9.60 -8.29 20.47
C LYS A 71 -11.11 -8.07 20.37
N GLU A 72 -11.57 -7.35 19.35
CA GLU A 72 -12.99 -7.11 19.09
C GLU A 72 -13.75 -8.41 18.81
N LYS A 73 -13.24 -9.25 17.89
CA LYS A 73 -13.94 -10.46 17.44
C LYS A 73 -13.88 -11.62 18.43
N THR A 74 -12.81 -11.72 19.22
CA THR A 74 -12.57 -12.89 20.09
C THR A 74 -12.64 -12.57 21.58
N GLY A 75 -12.70 -11.28 21.95
CA GLY A 75 -12.60 -10.82 23.35
C GLY A 75 -11.21 -11.04 23.96
N ARG A 76 -10.24 -11.57 23.21
CA ARG A 76 -8.89 -11.92 23.69
C ARG A 76 -7.84 -11.08 22.97
N ALA A 77 -6.79 -10.70 23.71
CA ALA A 77 -5.63 -10.04 23.09
C ALA A 77 -4.96 -10.98 22.08
N MET A 78 -4.46 -10.42 20.98
CA MET A 78 -3.67 -11.15 20.00
C MET A 78 -2.43 -11.75 20.67
N GLN A 79 -2.31 -13.08 20.65
CA GLN A 79 -1.15 -13.77 21.23
C GLN A 79 0.07 -13.62 20.32
N THR A 80 1.04 -12.83 20.74
CA THR A 80 2.39 -12.81 20.18
C THR A 80 3.29 -13.73 21.01
N LYS A 81 4.11 -14.55 20.36
CA LYS A 81 5.13 -15.34 21.07
C LYS A 81 6.41 -14.53 21.12
N ASP A 82 6.65 -13.88 22.24
CA ASP A 82 7.95 -13.28 22.52
C ASP A 82 8.94 -14.42 22.77
N ARG A 83 10.06 -14.41 22.04
CA ARG A 83 11.09 -15.46 22.13
C ARG A 83 12.28 -14.92 22.90
N GLU A 84 12.27 -15.08 24.21
CA GLU A 84 13.49 -14.90 24.99
C GLU A 84 14.48 -16.03 24.65
N ARG A 85 15.65 -15.66 24.11
CA ARG A 85 16.71 -16.62 23.76
C ARG A 85 17.94 -16.39 24.64
N ILE A 86 18.03 -17.15 25.73
CA ILE A 86 19.19 -17.14 26.63
C ILE A 86 20.36 -17.86 25.96
N ASN A 87 21.52 -17.18 25.87
CA ASN A 87 22.75 -17.80 25.38
C ASN A 87 23.40 -18.64 26.49
N LYS A 88 23.31 -19.97 26.34
CA LYS A 88 23.80 -20.96 27.32
C LYS A 88 25.29 -20.85 27.69
N LYS A 89 26.12 -20.14 26.92
CA LYS A 89 27.57 -20.01 27.19
C LYS A 89 27.97 -18.80 28.03
N THR A 90 27.17 -17.74 28.03
CA THR A 90 27.57 -16.46 28.66
C THR A 90 26.66 -16.04 29.81
N GLY A 91 25.55 -16.73 30.06
CA GLY A 91 24.63 -16.45 31.16
C GLY A 91 23.94 -15.08 31.10
N LYS A 92 24.24 -14.26 30.08
CA LYS A 92 23.61 -12.97 29.85
C LYS A 92 22.27 -13.19 29.14
N GLU A 93 21.20 -12.71 29.74
CA GLU A 93 19.95 -12.44 29.04
C GLU A 93 20.27 -11.51 27.88
N HIS A 94 20.08 -12.01 26.66
CA HIS A 94 20.07 -11.14 25.51
C HIS A 94 18.63 -10.63 25.42
N LEU A 95 18.34 -9.52 26.09
CA LEU A 95 17.19 -8.69 25.72
C LEU A 95 17.33 -8.44 24.22
N GLU A 96 16.36 -8.90 23.44
CA GLU A 96 16.44 -8.80 21.99
C GLU A 96 16.64 -7.33 21.62
N ARG A 97 17.40 -7.06 20.55
CA ARG A 97 17.75 -5.69 20.11
C ARG A 97 16.54 -4.77 19.99
N GLU A 98 15.33 -5.32 19.94
CA GLU A 98 14.05 -4.62 19.89
C GLU A 98 13.81 -3.75 21.13
N ASP A 99 14.14 -4.17 22.36
CA ASP A 99 13.97 -3.30 23.54
C ASP A 99 14.98 -2.15 23.58
N PHE A 100 16.23 -2.40 23.16
CA PHE A 100 17.23 -1.35 23.02
C PHE A 100 16.88 -0.38 21.88
N ILE A 101 16.33 -0.89 20.76
CA ILE A 101 15.89 -0.08 19.64
C ILE A 101 14.63 0.71 20.00
N ILE A 102 13.67 0.13 20.72
CA ILE A 102 12.47 0.82 21.19
C ILE A 102 12.85 1.90 22.21
N ALA A 103 13.75 1.59 23.16
CA ALA A 103 14.28 2.57 24.10
C ALA A 103 15.05 3.69 23.38
N LYS A 104 15.87 3.35 22.38
CA LYS A 104 16.64 4.33 21.59
C LYS A 104 15.75 5.17 20.69
N GLN A 105 14.75 4.59 20.03
CA GLN A 105 13.76 5.29 19.22
C GLN A 105 12.88 6.20 20.08
N LYS A 106 12.50 5.76 21.29
CA LYS A 106 11.77 6.61 22.25
C LYS A 106 12.65 7.78 22.71
N GLN A 107 13.92 7.54 23.01
CA GLN A 107 14.87 8.59 23.38
C GLN A 107 15.14 9.57 22.23
N GLU A 108 15.26 9.10 20.99
CA GLU A 108 15.42 9.95 19.81
C GLU A 108 14.14 10.74 19.50
N ALA A 109 12.96 10.15 19.69
CA ALA A 109 11.68 10.86 19.54
C ALA A 109 11.48 11.94 20.61
N GLU A 110 11.87 11.68 21.87
CA GLU A 110 11.84 12.67 22.94
C GLU A 110 12.84 13.81 22.68
N ARG A 111 14.06 13.50 22.19
CA ARG A 111 15.04 14.52 21.78
C ARG A 111 14.53 15.35 20.60
N ALA A 112 13.94 14.74 19.59
CA ALA A 112 13.38 15.45 18.44
C ALA A 112 12.18 16.34 18.83
N LYS A 113 11.37 15.94 19.82
CA LYS A 113 10.32 16.79 20.39
C LYS A 113 10.91 17.98 21.14
N ALA A 114 11.90 17.75 22.00
CA ALA A 114 12.58 18.82 22.74
C ALA A 114 13.30 19.81 21.80
N GLU A 115 13.92 19.33 20.72
CA GLU A 115 14.58 20.17 19.72
C GLU A 115 13.56 20.99 18.90
N LYS A 116 12.41 20.40 18.54
CA LYS A 116 11.30 21.14 17.90
C LYS A 116 10.72 22.21 18.81
N GLU A 117 10.51 21.90 20.09
CA GLU A 117 10.04 22.89 21.07
C GLU A 117 11.06 24.01 21.27
N ALA A 118 12.35 23.69 21.34
CA ALA A 118 13.43 24.67 21.40
C ALA A 118 13.49 25.54 20.13
N ALA A 119 13.31 24.95 18.93
CA ALA A 119 13.26 25.68 17.67
C ALA A 119 12.04 26.60 17.57
N ILE A 120 10.88 26.16 18.07
CA ILE A 120 9.67 26.99 18.15
C ILE A 120 9.89 28.15 19.13
N ALA A 121 10.51 27.90 20.29
CA ALA A 121 10.84 28.94 21.27
C ALA A 121 11.85 29.94 20.70
N ALA A 122 12.88 29.48 19.99
CA ALA A 122 13.86 30.33 19.31
C ALA A 122 13.21 31.17 18.20
N LYS A 123 12.30 30.57 17.40
CA LYS A 123 11.54 31.29 16.37
C LYS A 123 10.64 32.37 16.99
N LYS A 124 9.93 32.07 18.07
CA LYS A 124 9.11 33.05 18.80
C LYS A 124 9.96 34.19 19.37
N LYS A 125 11.15 33.89 19.91
CA LYS A 125 12.08 34.91 20.40
C LYS A 125 12.61 35.80 19.28
N ALA A 126 13.01 35.22 18.16
CA ALA A 126 13.46 35.97 16.98
C ALA A 126 12.34 36.85 16.39
N GLU A 127 11.10 36.37 16.37
CA GLU A 127 9.94 37.15 15.92
C GLU A 127 9.63 38.32 16.86
N ALA A 128 9.72 38.12 18.17
CA ALA A 128 9.57 39.19 19.15
C ALA A 128 10.69 40.26 19.03
N GLU A 129 11.93 39.84 18.76
CA GLU A 129 13.05 40.74 18.53
C GLU A 129 12.88 41.54 17.22
N ARG A 130 12.38 40.91 16.14
CA ARG A 130 12.04 41.64 14.91
C ARG A 130 10.95 42.68 15.13
N LEU A 131 9.93 42.39 15.93
CA LEU A 131 8.88 43.35 16.27
C LEU A 131 9.41 44.53 17.10
N LEU A 132 10.37 44.29 18.01
CA LEU A 132 11.04 45.37 18.75
C LEU A 132 11.90 46.25 17.82
N ILE A 133 12.69 45.64 16.93
CA ILE A 133 13.51 46.37 15.95
C ILE A 133 12.62 47.19 15.00
N GLU A 134 11.46 46.66 14.59
CA GLU A 134 10.52 47.40 13.75
C GLU A 134 9.94 48.62 14.48
N LYS A 135 9.59 48.47 15.77
CA LYS A 135 9.12 49.59 16.61
C LYS A 135 10.22 50.65 16.79
N GLU A 136 11.45 50.24 17.09
CA GLU A 136 12.59 51.16 17.21
C GLU A 136 12.89 51.87 15.88
N ASN A 137 12.84 51.17 14.75
CA ASN A 137 13.06 51.78 13.45
C ASN A 137 11.96 52.78 13.10
N LYS A 138 10.69 52.49 13.42
CA LYS A 138 9.59 53.47 13.29
C LYS A 138 9.82 54.71 14.15
N ALA A 139 10.27 54.55 15.39
CA ALA A 139 10.59 55.66 16.27
C ALA A 139 11.79 56.49 15.75
N LYS A 140 12.83 55.83 15.25
CA LYS A 140 13.98 56.49 14.62
C LYS A 140 13.59 57.25 13.35
N GLU A 141 12.72 56.70 12.52
CA GLU A 141 12.20 57.41 11.34
C GLU A 141 11.34 58.62 11.73
N GLN A 142 10.48 58.51 12.75
CA GLN A 142 9.75 59.66 13.27
C GLN A 142 10.69 60.75 13.83
N HIS A 143 11.75 60.35 14.53
CA HIS A 143 12.76 61.28 15.03
C HIS A 143 13.58 61.92 13.89
N ARG A 144 13.94 61.16 12.85
CA ARG A 144 14.60 61.69 11.65
C ARG A 144 13.73 62.73 10.95
N LEU A 145 12.44 62.46 10.77
CA LEU A 145 11.50 63.42 10.19
C LEU A 145 11.40 64.71 11.04
N SER A 146 11.44 64.59 12.37
CA SER A 146 11.52 65.74 13.27
C SER A 146 12.83 66.51 13.11
N LEU A 147 13.97 65.82 13.02
CA LEU A 147 15.27 66.45 12.79
C LEU A 147 15.34 67.13 11.42
N ASP A 148 14.78 66.53 10.38
CA ASP A 148 14.72 67.12 9.04
C ASP A 148 13.88 68.42 9.06
N SER A 149 12.79 68.46 9.83
CA SER A 149 12.02 69.69 10.04
C SER A 149 12.80 70.74 10.84
N GLU A 150 13.53 70.34 11.89
CA GLU A 150 14.35 71.23 12.70
C GLU A 150 15.56 71.77 11.92
N ILE A 151 16.16 70.95 11.05
CA ILE A 151 17.22 71.35 10.13
C ILE A 151 16.68 72.35 9.12
N ALA A 152 15.50 72.11 8.54
CA ALA A 152 14.87 73.06 7.63
C ALA A 152 14.57 74.41 8.31
N ASP A 153 14.08 74.39 9.55
CA ASP A 153 13.82 75.59 10.35
C ASP A 153 15.12 76.31 10.73
N LYS A 154 16.16 75.57 11.13
CA LYS A 154 17.49 76.12 11.43
C LYS A 154 18.18 76.67 10.19
N GLU A 155 18.05 76.03 9.03
CA GLU A 155 18.58 76.56 7.76
C GLU A 155 17.87 77.84 7.35
N LYS A 156 16.57 77.96 7.64
CA LYS A 156 15.81 79.20 7.45
C LYS A 156 16.32 80.30 8.39
N LEU A 157 16.48 79.99 9.68
CA LEU A 157 17.10 80.89 10.65
C LEU A 157 18.53 81.29 10.28
N LEU A 158 19.36 80.36 9.78
CA LEU A 158 20.72 80.65 9.34
C LEU A 158 20.75 81.50 8.05
N LYS A 159 19.76 81.35 7.16
CA LYS A 159 19.58 82.23 6.00
C LYS A 159 19.16 83.63 6.44
N ASP A 160 18.26 83.72 7.42
CA ASP A 160 17.80 84.99 8.00
C ASP A 160 18.90 85.68 8.83
N GLU A 161 19.70 84.93 9.60
CA GLU A 161 20.89 85.40 10.32
C GLU A 161 22.04 85.72 9.38
N ARG A 162 22.27 84.97 8.30
CA ARG A 162 23.25 85.33 7.26
C ARG A 162 22.84 86.61 6.57
N LYS A 163 21.55 86.84 6.34
CA LYS A 163 21.03 88.10 5.83
C LYS A 163 21.31 89.23 6.84
N ALA A 164 21.00 89.03 8.12
CA ALA A 164 21.28 90.02 9.18
C ALA A 164 22.78 90.25 9.46
N LYS A 165 23.63 89.23 9.35
CA LYS A 165 25.10 89.33 9.48
C LYS A 165 25.75 89.88 8.22
N MET A 166 25.22 89.61 7.03
CA MET A 166 25.67 90.23 5.79
C MET A 166 25.35 91.73 5.82
N ASP A 167 24.21 92.11 6.39
CA ASP A 167 23.87 93.52 6.66
C ASP A 167 24.81 94.12 7.74
N SER A 168 25.15 93.37 8.81
CA SER A 168 26.12 93.80 9.84
C SER A 168 27.60 93.82 9.40
N ILE A 169 27.99 92.99 8.42
CA ILE A 169 29.33 92.97 7.82
C ILE A 169 29.44 94.09 6.77
N LEU A 170 28.37 94.41 6.04
CA LEU A 170 28.35 95.60 5.18
C LEU A 170 28.52 96.89 6.00
N ASP A 171 27.96 96.95 7.21
CA ASP A 171 28.10 98.09 8.13
C ASP A 171 29.44 98.11 8.91
N SER A 172 30.15 96.97 9.05
CA SER A 172 31.43 96.90 9.81
C SER A 172 32.70 96.83 8.96
N VAL A 173 32.60 96.75 7.63
CA VAL A 173 33.76 96.82 6.72
C VAL A 173 34.21 98.26 6.42
N GLY A 174 33.56 99.27 7.01
CA GLY A 174 33.95 100.69 6.92
C GLY A 174 35.14 101.11 7.78
N SER A 175 35.73 100.25 8.60
CA SER A 175 36.93 100.60 9.39
C SER A 175 37.73 99.37 9.77
N ILE A 176 38.91 99.22 9.15
CA ILE A 176 40.17 98.65 9.68
C ILE A 176 41.01 98.22 8.46
N VAL A 177 41.71 99.18 7.87
CA VAL A 177 42.85 98.94 6.97
C VAL A 177 44.11 99.11 7.82
N GLY A 178 44.64 97.98 8.29
CA GLY A 178 45.91 97.89 9.02
C GLY A 178 46.99 97.33 8.10
N VAL A 179 47.76 98.23 7.49
CA VAL A 179 48.83 97.92 6.53
C VAL A 179 50.06 97.45 7.31
N GLY A 180 50.51 96.21 7.07
CA GLY A 180 51.78 95.73 7.65
C GLY A 180 52.03 94.22 7.60
N LYS A 181 50.98 93.38 7.68
CA LYS A 181 51.04 91.92 7.41
C LYS A 181 50.29 91.49 6.14
N SER A 182 49.54 92.42 5.54
CA SER A 182 48.72 92.22 4.35
C SER A 182 49.54 91.86 3.12
N ALA A 183 50.75 92.37 2.92
CA ALA A 183 51.52 92.11 1.70
C ALA A 183 51.99 90.64 1.55
N VAL A 184 52.27 89.95 2.66
CA VAL A 184 52.65 88.51 2.65
C VAL A 184 51.41 87.64 2.50
N VAL A 185 50.34 87.97 3.23
CA VAL A 185 49.05 87.28 3.15
C VAL A 185 48.37 87.49 1.79
N GLU A 186 48.53 88.65 1.15
CA GLU A 186 48.05 88.94 -0.20
C GLU A 186 48.82 88.16 -1.25
N LYS A 187 50.15 88.02 -1.12
CA LYS A 187 50.95 87.16 -2.00
C LYS A 187 50.56 85.68 -1.86
N GLU A 188 50.34 85.20 -0.64
CA GLU A 188 49.94 83.82 -0.39
C GLU A 188 48.51 83.54 -0.83
N ASN A 189 47.56 84.47 -0.59
CA ASN A 189 46.21 84.40 -1.13
C ASN A 189 46.19 84.43 -2.66
N ALA A 190 47.04 85.25 -3.30
CA ALA A 190 47.19 85.25 -4.74
C ALA A 190 47.73 83.90 -5.26
N ARG A 191 48.68 83.28 -4.55
CA ARG A 191 49.22 81.95 -4.89
C ARG A 191 48.16 80.86 -4.73
N LEU A 192 47.44 80.82 -3.61
CA LEU A 192 46.38 79.86 -3.35
C LEU A 192 45.19 80.04 -4.30
N LYS A 193 44.89 81.26 -4.73
CA LYS A 193 43.85 81.54 -5.72
C LYS A 193 44.25 81.05 -7.10
N ALA A 194 45.51 81.26 -7.50
CA ALA A 194 46.06 80.71 -8.75
C ALA A 194 46.11 79.17 -8.72
N GLU A 195 46.44 78.57 -7.58
CA GLU A 195 46.46 77.11 -7.38
C GLU A 195 45.04 76.52 -7.39
N ASN A 196 44.09 77.14 -6.70
CA ASN A 196 42.68 76.75 -6.75
C ASN A 196 42.08 76.87 -8.16
N GLU A 197 42.45 77.89 -8.93
CA GLU A 197 42.04 77.98 -10.33
C GLU A 197 42.63 76.87 -11.19
N ARG A 198 43.90 76.51 -10.99
CA ARG A 198 44.52 75.37 -11.69
C ARG A 198 43.83 74.06 -11.35
N ILE A 199 43.56 73.80 -10.08
CA ILE A 199 42.84 72.61 -9.62
C ILE A 199 41.42 72.60 -10.19
N ARG A 200 40.69 73.73 -10.13
CA ARG A 200 39.35 73.85 -10.71
C ARG A 200 39.31 73.60 -12.22
N LYS A 201 40.35 73.98 -12.96
CA LYS A 201 40.46 73.71 -14.40
C LYS A 201 40.87 72.26 -14.70
N ALA A 202 41.77 71.66 -13.93
CA ALA A 202 42.30 70.31 -14.18
C ALA A 202 41.43 69.17 -13.61
N PHE A 203 40.67 69.42 -12.54
CA PHE A 203 39.86 68.40 -11.86
C PHE A 203 38.73 67.81 -12.74
N PRO A 204 37.96 68.60 -13.52
CA PRO A 204 36.95 68.05 -14.43
C PRO A 204 37.55 67.08 -15.46
N ASP A 205 38.71 67.42 -16.02
CA ASP A 205 39.40 66.58 -17.01
C ASP A 205 39.93 65.29 -16.37
N ALA A 206 40.50 65.37 -15.17
CA ALA A 206 40.95 64.20 -14.42
C ALA A 206 39.80 63.26 -14.06
N VAL A 207 38.66 63.79 -13.61
CA VAL A 207 37.46 63.01 -13.31
C VAL A 207 36.90 62.39 -14.59
N LYS A 208 36.80 63.17 -15.67
CA LYS A 208 36.32 62.68 -16.98
C LYS A 208 37.18 61.52 -17.48
N ASN A 209 38.51 61.66 -17.44
CA ASN A 209 39.43 60.59 -17.85
C ASN A 209 39.25 59.33 -16.99
N LYS A 210 39.10 59.47 -15.67
CA LYS A 210 38.92 58.30 -14.79
C LYS A 210 37.55 57.63 -14.93
N VAL A 211 36.50 58.42 -15.20
CA VAL A 211 35.17 57.90 -15.53
C VAL A 211 35.20 57.15 -16.86
N GLU A 212 35.85 57.70 -17.89
CA GLU A 212 36.00 57.02 -19.19
C GLU A 212 36.78 55.71 -19.08
N GLU A 213 37.89 55.68 -18.34
CA GLU A 213 38.66 54.45 -18.07
C GLU A 213 37.79 53.38 -17.37
N ARG A 214 37.09 53.74 -16.29
CA ARG A 214 36.20 52.80 -15.58
C ARG A 214 35.04 52.35 -16.44
N THR A 215 34.47 53.24 -17.25
CA THR A 215 33.36 52.91 -18.15
C THR A 215 33.82 51.90 -19.21
N LYS A 216 35.01 52.09 -19.81
CA LYS A 216 35.59 51.14 -20.76
C LYS A 216 35.83 49.77 -20.12
N ALA A 217 36.38 49.74 -18.90
CA ALA A 217 36.61 48.49 -18.17
C ALA A 217 35.30 47.73 -17.86
N LEU A 218 34.28 48.44 -17.36
CA LEU A 218 32.97 47.85 -17.06
C LEU A 218 32.25 47.34 -18.31
N VAL A 219 32.36 48.06 -19.45
CA VAL A 219 31.77 47.62 -20.72
C VAL A 219 32.42 46.33 -21.21
N GLU A 220 33.74 46.20 -21.10
CA GLU A 220 34.45 44.97 -21.49
C GLU A 220 34.16 43.80 -20.54
N GLU A 221 34.04 44.05 -19.24
CA GLU A 221 33.62 43.03 -18.27
C GLU A 221 32.19 42.54 -18.56
N LYS A 222 31.26 43.48 -18.82
CA LYS A 222 29.89 43.15 -19.21
C LYS A 222 29.83 42.30 -20.47
N ARG A 223 30.61 42.65 -21.50
CA ARG A 223 30.71 41.85 -22.74
C ARG A 223 31.19 40.43 -22.50
N LYS A 224 32.19 40.25 -21.62
CA LYS A 224 32.70 38.91 -21.26
C LYS A 224 31.62 38.09 -20.53
N ALA A 225 30.94 38.70 -19.56
CA ALA A 225 29.86 38.05 -18.83
C ALA A 225 28.67 37.67 -19.75
N GLU A 226 28.31 38.53 -20.70
CA GLU A 226 27.27 38.25 -21.70
C GLU A 226 27.68 37.07 -22.61
N ALA A 227 28.93 37.05 -23.08
CA ALA A 227 29.44 35.95 -23.90
C ALA A 227 29.48 34.61 -23.15
N GLU A 228 29.83 34.61 -21.86
CA GLU A 228 29.78 33.41 -21.02
C GLU A 228 28.35 32.91 -20.81
N ARG A 229 27.41 33.82 -20.53
CA ARG A 229 25.99 33.50 -20.42
C ARG A 229 25.46 32.87 -21.72
N ASP A 230 25.79 33.46 -22.87
CA ASP A 230 25.34 32.96 -24.17
C ASP A 230 25.91 31.56 -24.48
N ARG A 231 27.19 31.32 -24.14
CA ARG A 231 27.78 29.96 -24.23
C ARG A 231 27.07 28.95 -23.33
N ALA A 232 26.77 29.34 -22.09
CA ALA A 232 26.06 28.47 -21.14
C ALA A 232 24.63 28.14 -21.62
N LEU A 233 23.93 29.10 -22.21
CA LEU A 233 22.61 28.90 -22.80
C LEU A 233 22.66 27.90 -23.97
N GLU A 234 23.67 28.01 -24.83
CA GLU A 234 23.82 27.11 -25.97
C GLU A 234 24.13 25.66 -25.53
N GLN A 235 25.00 25.50 -24.53
CA GLN A 235 25.25 24.20 -23.90
C GLN A 235 23.98 23.62 -23.28
N ASN A 236 23.18 24.43 -22.59
CA ASN A 236 21.93 23.99 -21.99
C ASN A 236 20.92 23.52 -23.05
N ARG A 237 20.80 24.25 -24.17
CA ARG A 237 19.97 23.84 -25.31
C ARG A 237 20.41 22.50 -25.91
N SER A 238 21.71 22.29 -26.07
CA SER A 238 22.26 21.03 -26.56
C SER A 238 21.94 19.86 -25.62
N LEU A 239 22.16 20.03 -24.31
CA LEU A 239 21.83 19.03 -23.30
C LEU A 239 20.33 18.73 -23.23
N ALA A 240 19.48 19.76 -23.36
CA ALA A 240 18.03 19.59 -23.42
C ALA A 240 17.62 18.74 -24.64
N ALA A 241 18.21 19.01 -25.80
CA ALA A 241 17.94 18.24 -27.02
C ALA A 241 18.39 16.77 -26.90
N GLU A 242 19.52 16.50 -26.24
CA GLU A 242 19.97 15.13 -25.95
C GLU A 242 19.05 14.42 -24.97
N ARG A 243 18.68 15.09 -23.88
CA ARG A 243 17.72 14.58 -22.90
C ARG A 243 16.40 14.20 -23.58
N ASP A 244 15.87 15.06 -24.45
CA ASP A 244 14.61 14.81 -25.14
C ASP A 244 14.72 13.62 -26.12
N LYS A 245 15.88 13.39 -26.74
CA LYS A 245 16.13 12.17 -27.54
C LYS A 245 16.10 10.91 -26.68
N VAL A 246 16.76 10.94 -25.53
CA VAL A 246 16.79 9.80 -24.60
C VAL A 246 15.40 9.51 -24.05
N VAL A 247 14.64 10.54 -23.69
CA VAL A 247 13.25 10.40 -23.23
C VAL A 247 12.37 9.74 -24.28
N ARG A 248 12.46 10.17 -25.55
CA ARG A 248 11.70 9.55 -26.66
C ARG A 248 12.03 8.07 -26.82
N LEU A 249 13.32 7.72 -26.82
CA LEU A 249 13.77 6.32 -26.92
C LEU A 249 13.24 5.47 -25.76
N LEU A 250 13.25 6.02 -24.54
CA LEU A 250 12.75 5.33 -23.36
C LEU A 250 11.23 5.09 -23.45
N ASP A 251 10.47 6.09 -23.91
CA ASP A 251 9.01 5.95 -24.11
C ASP A 251 8.68 4.94 -25.21
N GLU A 252 9.45 4.90 -26.30
CA GLU A 252 9.30 3.89 -27.34
C GLU A 252 9.57 2.47 -26.81
N GLN A 253 10.62 2.29 -26.01
CA GLN A 253 10.89 1.02 -25.36
C GLN A 253 9.77 0.62 -24.40
N LYS A 254 9.34 1.54 -23.53
CA LYS A 254 8.28 1.31 -22.55
C LYS A 254 6.97 0.91 -23.24
N THR A 255 6.57 1.62 -24.30
CA THR A 255 5.36 1.29 -25.06
C THR A 255 5.46 -0.05 -25.78
N GLY A 256 6.65 -0.39 -26.31
CA GLY A 256 6.91 -1.70 -26.91
C GLY A 256 6.81 -2.85 -25.91
N GLU A 257 7.44 -2.71 -24.73
CA GLU A 257 7.35 -3.69 -23.64
C GLU A 257 5.92 -3.83 -23.12
N GLN A 258 5.21 -2.72 -22.92
CA GLN A 258 3.81 -2.72 -22.50
C GLN A 258 2.93 -3.52 -23.48
N ARG A 259 3.13 -3.35 -24.79
CA ARG A 259 2.41 -4.12 -25.82
C ARG A 259 2.74 -5.62 -25.75
N ARG A 260 4.01 -5.99 -25.61
CA ARG A 260 4.43 -7.40 -25.49
C ARG A 260 3.84 -8.05 -24.24
N ILE A 261 3.89 -7.37 -23.10
CA ILE A 261 3.32 -7.85 -21.84
C ILE A 261 1.80 -8.03 -22.00
N SER A 262 1.11 -7.02 -22.55
CA SER A 262 -0.33 -7.09 -22.75
C SER A 262 -0.73 -8.25 -23.66
N GLN A 263 0.01 -8.46 -24.75
CA GLN A 263 -0.23 -9.56 -25.66
C GLN A 263 0.04 -10.93 -25.00
N ALA A 264 1.13 -11.06 -24.24
CA ALA A 264 1.44 -12.28 -23.51
C ALA A 264 0.36 -12.61 -22.46
N VAL A 265 -0.13 -11.60 -21.73
CA VAL A 265 -1.22 -11.75 -20.75
C VAL A 265 -2.52 -12.17 -21.43
N LEU A 266 -2.89 -11.56 -22.56
CA LEU A 266 -4.08 -11.93 -23.31
C LEU A 266 -4.02 -13.38 -23.78
N THR A 267 -2.90 -13.81 -24.38
CA THR A 267 -2.72 -15.19 -24.84
C THR A 267 -2.79 -16.18 -23.67
N ALA A 268 -2.06 -15.92 -22.58
CA ALA A 268 -2.06 -16.80 -21.41
C ALA A 268 -3.44 -16.87 -20.74
N THR A 269 -4.19 -15.77 -20.71
CA THR A 269 -5.55 -15.74 -20.17
C THR A 269 -6.49 -16.55 -21.06
N ALA A 270 -6.41 -16.39 -22.38
CA ALA A 270 -7.22 -17.15 -23.32
C ALA A 270 -6.95 -18.67 -23.24
N GLU A 271 -5.70 -19.08 -23.04
CA GLU A 271 -5.34 -20.48 -22.82
C GLU A 271 -5.92 -21.03 -21.51
N LYS A 272 -5.78 -20.28 -20.42
CA LYS A 272 -6.38 -20.65 -19.12
C LYS A 272 -7.89 -20.76 -19.20
N ASP A 273 -8.56 -19.83 -19.88
CA ASP A 273 -10.02 -19.86 -20.05
C ASP A 273 -10.48 -21.09 -20.83
N LYS A 274 -9.73 -21.52 -21.86
CA LYS A 274 -10.00 -22.79 -22.57
C LYS A 274 -9.90 -23.97 -21.61
N THR A 275 -8.86 -24.03 -20.78
CA THR A 275 -8.71 -25.11 -19.79
C THR A 275 -9.83 -25.09 -18.75
N ILE A 276 -10.22 -23.91 -18.26
CA ILE A 276 -11.32 -23.76 -17.29
C ILE A 276 -12.63 -24.28 -17.90
N ARG A 277 -12.94 -23.93 -19.16
CA ARG A 277 -14.14 -24.44 -19.84
C ARG A 277 -14.12 -25.95 -19.97
N LEU A 278 -13.00 -26.55 -20.41
CA LEU A 278 -12.86 -28.00 -20.50
C LEU A 278 -13.07 -28.70 -19.15
N LEU A 279 -12.53 -28.13 -18.06
CA LEU A 279 -12.72 -28.66 -16.71
C LEU A 279 -14.16 -28.50 -16.22
N GLN A 280 -14.83 -27.39 -16.55
CA GLN A 280 -16.23 -27.17 -16.22
C GLN A 280 -17.14 -28.18 -16.94
N ASP A 281 -16.90 -28.41 -18.24
CA ASP A 281 -17.65 -29.40 -19.03
C ASP A 281 -17.43 -30.82 -18.48
N ALA A 282 -16.19 -31.18 -18.15
CA ALA A 282 -15.88 -32.47 -17.53
C ALA A 282 -16.55 -32.64 -16.16
N LEU A 283 -16.57 -31.58 -15.34
CA LEU A 283 -17.23 -31.58 -14.04
C LEU A 283 -18.75 -31.76 -14.19
N GLU A 284 -19.37 -31.08 -15.15
CA GLU A 284 -20.80 -31.20 -15.40
C GLU A 284 -21.18 -32.60 -15.88
N ASN A 285 -20.38 -33.18 -16.78
CA ASN A 285 -20.54 -34.57 -17.19
C ASN A 285 -20.41 -35.54 -15.99
N SER A 286 -19.42 -35.33 -15.13
CA SER A 286 -19.24 -36.16 -13.92
C SER A 286 -20.43 -36.04 -12.96
N LYS A 287 -20.99 -34.83 -12.78
CA LYS A 287 -22.20 -34.63 -11.97
C LYS A 287 -23.40 -35.34 -12.57
N GLY A 288 -23.58 -35.27 -13.89
CA GLY A 288 -24.64 -35.99 -14.60
C GLY A 288 -24.57 -37.50 -14.38
N ILE A 289 -23.37 -38.08 -14.51
CA ILE A 289 -23.12 -39.51 -14.25
C ILE A 289 -23.44 -39.85 -12.79
N LEU A 290 -22.96 -39.05 -11.84
CA LEU A 290 -23.21 -39.29 -10.43
C LEU A 290 -24.71 -39.24 -10.10
N ASN A 291 -25.45 -38.30 -10.69
CA ASN A 291 -26.88 -38.18 -10.51
C ASN A 291 -27.63 -39.39 -11.09
N LEU A 292 -27.21 -39.88 -12.26
CA LEU A 292 -27.77 -41.10 -12.85
C LEU A 292 -27.53 -42.31 -11.95
N ILE A 293 -26.30 -42.48 -11.45
CA ILE A 293 -25.96 -43.56 -10.50
C ILE A 293 -26.80 -43.41 -9.23
N ALA A 294 -26.94 -42.20 -8.68
CA ALA A 294 -27.77 -41.96 -7.51
C ALA A 294 -29.23 -42.36 -7.74
N HIS A 295 -29.82 -42.02 -8.89
CA HIS A 295 -31.17 -42.46 -9.24
C HIS A 295 -31.29 -43.99 -9.38
N ILE A 296 -30.31 -44.65 -9.99
CA ILE A 296 -30.29 -46.11 -10.10
C ILE A 296 -30.22 -46.76 -8.71
N LEU A 297 -29.29 -46.31 -7.86
CA LEU A 297 -29.13 -46.81 -6.50
C LEU A 297 -30.38 -46.56 -5.66
N TYR A 298 -30.99 -45.39 -5.78
CA TYR A 298 -32.23 -45.06 -5.08
C TYR A 298 -33.37 -46.00 -5.51
N LYS A 299 -33.60 -46.15 -6.82
CA LYS A 299 -34.64 -47.05 -7.35
C LYS A 299 -34.40 -48.50 -6.94
N ALA A 300 -33.16 -48.99 -7.07
CA ALA A 300 -32.81 -50.33 -6.62
C ALA A 300 -33.08 -50.50 -5.12
N SER A 301 -32.68 -49.52 -4.29
CA SER A 301 -32.91 -49.56 -2.84
C SER A 301 -34.39 -49.60 -2.48
N GLU A 302 -35.25 -48.88 -3.21
CA GLU A 302 -36.70 -48.88 -3.02
C GLU A 302 -37.30 -50.24 -3.36
N VAL A 303 -36.90 -50.85 -4.48
CA VAL A 303 -37.36 -52.17 -4.93
C VAL A 303 -36.96 -53.25 -3.91
N PHE A 304 -35.70 -53.26 -3.46
CA PHE A 304 -35.26 -54.15 -2.38
C PHE A 304 -36.01 -53.91 -1.07
N ARG A 305 -36.23 -52.65 -0.69
CA ARG A 305 -36.92 -52.30 0.55
C ARG A 305 -38.36 -52.82 0.55
N ARG A 306 -39.08 -52.69 -0.57
CA ARG A 306 -40.44 -53.21 -0.71
C ARG A 306 -40.48 -54.73 -0.60
N ALA A 307 -39.61 -55.44 -1.29
CA ALA A 307 -39.51 -56.90 -1.20
C ALA A 307 -39.19 -57.37 0.23
N VAL A 308 -38.21 -56.76 0.89
CA VAL A 308 -37.85 -57.10 2.28
C VAL A 308 -39.01 -56.78 3.24
N ASN A 309 -39.69 -55.66 3.06
CA ASN A 309 -40.86 -55.31 3.87
C ASN A 309 -42.03 -56.28 3.67
N ALA A 310 -42.28 -56.72 2.43
CA ALA A 310 -43.29 -57.74 2.13
C ALA A 310 -42.99 -59.07 2.86
N ILE A 311 -41.73 -59.50 2.85
CA ILE A 311 -41.28 -60.70 3.57
C ILE A 311 -41.40 -60.53 5.08
N ILE A 312 -41.01 -59.37 5.64
CA ILE A 312 -41.15 -59.08 7.08
C ILE A 312 -42.63 -59.04 7.48
N HIS A 313 -43.48 -58.42 6.66
CA HIS A 313 -44.90 -58.32 6.92
C HIS A 313 -45.53 -59.72 6.95
N PHE A 314 -45.33 -60.51 5.91
CA PHE A 314 -45.78 -61.90 5.84
C PHE A 314 -45.24 -62.75 7.01
N GLY A 315 -43.94 -62.64 7.29
CA GLY A 315 -43.26 -63.40 8.35
C GLY A 315 -43.72 -63.03 9.76
N THR A 316 -44.34 -61.86 9.97
CA THR A 316 -44.83 -61.44 11.29
C THR A 316 -46.35 -61.46 11.43
N GLU A 317 -47.10 -61.68 10.35
CA GLU A 317 -48.54 -61.85 10.39
C GLU A 317 -48.94 -63.28 10.76
N GLN A 318 -49.71 -63.40 11.84
CA GLN A 318 -50.14 -64.68 12.40
C GLN A 318 -51.14 -65.43 11.51
N HIS A 319 -51.97 -64.70 10.77
CA HIS A 319 -53.09 -65.27 10.01
C HIS A 319 -52.89 -65.29 8.49
N LYS A 320 -51.71 -64.90 8.02
CA LYS A 320 -51.43 -64.82 6.59
C LYS A 320 -50.74 -66.09 6.10
N SER A 321 -51.40 -66.78 5.18
CA SER A 321 -50.91 -68.06 4.66
C SER A 321 -50.22 -67.96 3.31
N VAL A 322 -50.51 -66.92 2.51
CA VAL A 322 -49.93 -66.69 1.18
C VAL A 322 -49.62 -65.20 0.98
N PHE A 323 -48.67 -64.87 0.10
CA PHE A 323 -48.40 -63.47 -0.25
C PHE A 323 -49.58 -62.83 -0.99
N ALA A 324 -49.83 -61.54 -0.73
CA ALA A 324 -50.71 -60.76 -1.58
C ALA A 324 -50.08 -60.63 -2.99
N PRO A 325 -50.88 -60.47 -4.06
CA PRO A 325 -50.34 -60.32 -5.42
C PRO A 325 -49.30 -59.19 -5.55
N SER A 326 -49.49 -58.07 -4.86
CA SER A 326 -48.54 -56.95 -4.85
C SER A 326 -47.22 -57.27 -4.12
N GLU A 327 -47.28 -58.05 -3.03
CA GLU A 327 -46.12 -58.47 -2.26
C GLU A 327 -45.28 -59.49 -3.03
N ALA A 328 -45.96 -60.46 -3.64
CA ALA A 328 -45.34 -61.42 -4.54
C ALA A 328 -44.71 -60.71 -5.74
N ALA A 329 -45.37 -59.67 -6.30
CA ALA A 329 -44.82 -58.86 -7.38
C ALA A 329 -43.56 -58.09 -6.96
N ASP A 330 -43.55 -57.44 -5.79
CA ASP A 330 -42.38 -56.71 -5.28
C ASP A 330 -41.18 -57.66 -5.06
N ILE A 331 -41.40 -58.86 -4.51
CA ILE A 331 -40.37 -59.89 -4.32
C ILE A 331 -39.87 -60.41 -5.68
N LYS A 332 -40.80 -60.71 -6.59
CA LYS A 332 -40.49 -61.22 -7.93
C LYS A 332 -39.69 -60.22 -8.76
N SER A 333 -39.98 -58.92 -8.65
CA SER A 333 -39.25 -57.86 -9.32
C SER A 333 -37.76 -57.90 -8.98
N VAL A 334 -37.41 -58.05 -7.69
CA VAL A 334 -36.00 -58.19 -7.25
C VAL A 334 -35.36 -59.46 -7.83
N MET A 335 -36.06 -60.59 -7.82
CA MET A 335 -35.53 -61.85 -8.33
C MET A 335 -35.20 -61.78 -9.83
N GLN A 336 -36.08 -61.16 -10.61
CA GLN A 336 -35.92 -61.02 -12.06
C GLN A 336 -34.87 -59.98 -12.46
N GLU A 337 -34.71 -58.90 -11.69
CA GLU A 337 -33.70 -57.86 -11.96
C GLU A 337 -32.26 -58.37 -11.84
N TYR A 338 -32.00 -59.29 -10.90
CA TYR A 338 -30.63 -59.71 -10.59
C TYR A 338 -30.23 -61.06 -11.20
N ARG A 339 -31.17 -61.92 -11.63
CA ARG A 339 -30.88 -63.29 -12.12
C ARG A 339 -31.91 -63.84 -13.13
N LYS A 340 -31.44 -64.70 -14.04
CA LYS A 340 -32.26 -65.24 -15.16
C LYS A 340 -32.81 -66.67 -14.95
N THR A 341 -32.20 -67.50 -14.10
CA THR A 341 -32.67 -68.89 -13.88
C THR A 341 -33.43 -69.02 -12.57
N THR A 342 -34.34 -69.99 -12.50
CA THR A 342 -35.17 -70.26 -11.32
C THR A 342 -34.33 -70.60 -10.09
N GLU A 343 -33.24 -71.35 -10.23
CA GLU A 343 -32.34 -71.72 -9.14
C GLU A 343 -31.62 -70.49 -8.56
N GLN A 344 -31.24 -69.56 -9.43
CA GLN A 344 -30.62 -68.32 -9.01
C GLN A 344 -31.64 -67.37 -8.34
N GLN A 345 -32.88 -67.36 -8.80
CA GLN A 345 -33.98 -66.60 -8.18
C GLN A 345 -34.32 -67.16 -6.80
N LYS A 346 -34.33 -68.50 -6.62
CA LYS A 346 -34.46 -69.15 -5.31
C LYS A 346 -33.35 -68.73 -4.35
N ALA A 347 -32.09 -68.75 -4.78
CA ALA A 347 -30.97 -68.31 -3.95
C ALA A 347 -31.09 -66.83 -3.54
N VAL A 348 -31.58 -65.95 -4.42
CA VAL A 348 -31.89 -64.54 -4.09
C VAL A 348 -33.04 -64.47 -3.08
N GLY A 349 -34.08 -65.27 -3.24
CA GLY A 349 -35.20 -65.36 -2.31
C GLY A 349 -34.81 -65.81 -0.91
N GLU A 350 -33.99 -66.86 -0.83
CA GLU A 350 -33.42 -67.35 0.43
C GLU A 350 -32.60 -66.27 1.13
N TRP A 351 -31.77 -65.54 0.38
CA TRP A 351 -31.01 -64.42 0.91
C TRP A 351 -31.92 -63.29 1.42
N LEU A 352 -32.95 -62.91 0.67
CA LEU A 352 -33.93 -61.89 1.09
C LEU A 352 -34.65 -62.31 2.38
N CYS A 353 -34.99 -63.60 2.52
CA CYS A 353 -35.59 -64.15 3.74
C CYS A 353 -34.64 -64.11 4.92
N GLY A 354 -33.37 -64.49 4.73
CA GLY A 354 -32.34 -64.41 5.76
C GLY A 354 -32.10 -62.97 6.22
N TYR A 355 -32.05 -62.02 5.27
CA TYR A 355 -31.92 -60.61 5.57
C TYR A 355 -33.15 -60.06 6.32
N ALA A 356 -34.36 -60.38 5.88
CA ALA A 356 -35.60 -60.00 6.55
C ALA A 356 -35.64 -60.50 8.01
N LYS A 357 -35.23 -61.76 8.25
CA LYS A 357 -35.12 -62.34 9.60
C LYS A 357 -34.11 -61.61 10.48
N SER A 358 -32.99 -61.16 9.92
CA SER A 358 -32.00 -60.36 10.64
C SER A 358 -32.53 -58.98 11.04
N ARG A 359 -33.50 -58.44 10.29
CA ARG A 359 -34.15 -57.15 10.58
C ARG A 359 -35.26 -57.28 11.62
N LYS A 360 -36.06 -58.33 11.55
CA LYS A 360 -37.13 -58.63 12.50
C LYS A 360 -37.24 -60.14 12.66
N SER A 361 -37.06 -60.63 13.88
CA SER A 361 -37.16 -62.06 14.16
C SER A 361 -38.60 -62.54 13.99
N PHE A 362 -38.76 -63.70 13.36
CA PHE A 362 -40.01 -64.45 13.29
C PHE A 362 -39.74 -65.93 13.62
N ASP A 363 -40.77 -66.63 14.10
CA ASP A 363 -40.68 -68.01 14.59
C ASP A 363 -40.16 -68.98 13.54
N GLU A 364 -39.50 -70.07 13.97
CA GLU A 364 -38.81 -70.99 13.07
C GLU A 364 -39.77 -71.68 12.07
N ILE A 365 -40.98 -72.01 12.52
CA ILE A 365 -42.03 -72.57 11.66
C ILE A 365 -42.45 -71.54 10.60
N LYS A 366 -42.68 -70.29 11.02
CA LYS A 366 -43.06 -69.21 10.13
C LYS A 366 -41.93 -68.85 9.15
N HIS A 367 -40.68 -69.02 9.57
CA HIS A 367 -39.52 -68.84 8.69
C HIS A 367 -39.44 -69.89 7.58
N ARG A 368 -39.65 -71.18 7.90
CA ARG A 368 -39.71 -72.24 6.89
C ARG A 368 -40.87 -72.03 5.93
N HIS A 369 -42.02 -71.59 6.45
CA HIS A 369 -43.17 -71.25 5.61
C HIS A 369 -42.87 -70.07 4.69
N THR A 370 -42.28 -68.99 5.21
CA THR A 370 -41.87 -67.83 4.40
C THR A 370 -40.86 -68.21 3.31
N LEU A 371 -39.91 -69.09 3.59
CA LEU A 371 -38.98 -69.62 2.58
C LEU A 371 -39.69 -70.40 1.48
N GLY A 372 -40.68 -71.23 1.83
CA GLY A 372 -41.51 -71.95 0.86
C GLY A 372 -42.28 -71.01 -0.05
N GLU A 373 -42.99 -70.04 0.52
CA GLU A 373 -43.78 -69.06 -0.25
C GLU A 373 -42.89 -68.17 -1.15
N VAL A 374 -41.69 -67.80 -0.70
CA VAL A 374 -40.73 -67.07 -1.54
C VAL A 374 -40.15 -67.96 -2.64
N GLY A 375 -39.96 -69.26 -2.37
CA GLY A 375 -39.61 -70.27 -3.38
C GLY A 375 -40.69 -70.41 -4.46
N ASP A 376 -41.96 -70.42 -4.06
CA ASP A 376 -43.12 -70.46 -4.97
C ASP A 376 -43.20 -69.21 -5.85
N VAL A 377 -42.80 -68.04 -5.32
CA VAL A 377 -42.64 -66.81 -6.14
C VAL A 377 -41.55 -66.97 -7.19
N ALA A 378 -40.41 -67.60 -6.86
CA ALA A 378 -39.32 -67.86 -7.80
C ALA A 378 -39.70 -68.91 -8.88
N GLU A 379 -40.53 -69.89 -8.52
CA GLU A 379 -41.06 -70.91 -9.45
C GLU A 379 -42.20 -70.41 -10.34
N GLY A 380 -42.72 -69.22 -10.06
CA GLY A 380 -43.78 -68.60 -10.85
C GLY A 380 -45.20 -69.01 -10.46
N ALA A 381 -45.39 -69.63 -9.29
CA ALA A 381 -46.72 -70.04 -8.80
C ALA A 381 -47.68 -68.85 -8.59
N TYR A 382 -47.12 -67.65 -8.45
CA TYR A 382 -47.84 -66.38 -8.25
C TYR A 382 -48.09 -65.60 -9.55
N ASP A 383 -47.55 -66.04 -10.69
CA ASP A 383 -47.47 -65.26 -11.94
C ASP A 383 -48.85 -64.88 -12.47
N TRP A 384 -49.73 -65.87 -12.53
CA TRP A 384 -51.11 -65.67 -12.97
C TRP A 384 -51.90 -64.70 -12.07
N LYS A 385 -51.59 -64.64 -10.76
CA LYS A 385 -52.23 -63.69 -9.82
C LYS A 385 -51.69 -62.28 -10.04
N ILE A 386 -50.37 -62.15 -10.22
CA ILE A 386 -49.70 -60.88 -10.47
C ILE A 386 -50.21 -60.27 -11.79
N GLU A 387 -50.26 -61.06 -12.87
CA GLU A 387 -50.72 -60.62 -14.19
C GLU A 387 -52.20 -60.20 -14.19
N ARG A 388 -53.05 -60.96 -13.48
CA ARG A 388 -54.48 -60.66 -13.34
C ARG A 388 -54.73 -59.36 -12.56
N THR A 389 -53.96 -59.12 -11.50
CA THR A 389 -54.06 -57.87 -10.72
C THR A 389 -53.55 -56.67 -11.52
N ASN A 390 -52.47 -56.83 -12.29
CA ASN A 390 -51.95 -55.79 -13.17
C ASN A 390 -52.89 -55.46 -14.35
N SER A 391 -53.64 -56.44 -14.85
CA SER A 391 -54.60 -56.28 -15.94
C SER A 391 -55.94 -55.67 -15.49
N ASN A 392 -56.32 -55.86 -14.22
CA ASN A 392 -57.60 -55.43 -13.67
C ASN A 392 -57.53 -54.14 -12.81
N GLY A 393 -56.38 -53.49 -12.66
CA GLY A 393 -56.19 -52.45 -11.63
C GLY A 393 -55.52 -51.16 -12.10
N ILE A 394 -56.34 -50.13 -12.29
CA ILE A 394 -56.21 -48.79 -11.69
C ILE A 394 -54.77 -48.43 -11.30
N THR A 395 -54.13 -47.63 -12.16
CA THR A 395 -52.91 -46.89 -11.86
C THR A 395 -53.14 -46.05 -10.61
N ARG A 396 -52.38 -46.33 -9.54
CA ARG A 396 -52.24 -45.44 -8.39
C ARG A 396 -50.85 -44.85 -8.37
#